data_AF-A0A7S3W3A7-F1
#
_entry.id   AF-A0A7S3W3A7-F1
#
_cell.length_a   1.000
_cell.length_b   1.000
_cell.length_c   1.000
_cell.angle_alpha   90.00
_cell.angle_beta   90.00
_cell.angle_gamma   90.00
#
_symmetry.space_group_name_H-M   'P 1'
#
loop_
_entity.id
_entity.type
_entity.pdbx_description
1 polymer ?
#
loop_
_entity_poly.entity_id
_entity_poly.type
_entity_poly.pdbx_seq_one_letter_code
_entity_poly.pdbx_strand_id
1 'polypeptide(L)'
;SDVEGFQALRRGLRDVGLERETGEIFEVLAGVLHLGDVVRSRARCASQDTVELEEDSLAAVANLLGIDQDELRRTLRCKRLAVQGRPLCEKERTRPQVECLLRSLLVTIYSRLFERLVSRMNEVLASKAGRALGSAAEIGLLDIYGFESLARNSLDQLLINLTNERLQQFFLEQALVAEQRAHLQG
;
A
#
# COMPACT_ATOMS: atom_id res chain seq x y z
N SER A 1 18.90 -14.51 6.91
CA SER A 1 19.01 -13.23 7.63
C SER A 1 18.38 -12.12 6.79
N ASP A 2 17.85 -11.04 7.41
CA ASP A 2 17.25 -9.90 6.69
C ASP A 2 18.20 -9.28 5.66
N VAL A 3 19.51 -9.28 5.95
CA VAL A 3 20.56 -8.81 5.03
C VAL A 3 20.60 -9.67 3.76
N GLU A 4 20.49 -11.00 3.89
CA GLU A 4 20.48 -11.91 2.74
C GLU A 4 19.19 -11.78 1.94
N GLY A 5 18.06 -11.61 2.63
CA GLY A 5 16.75 -11.37 2.00
C GLY A 5 16.75 -10.07 1.19
N PHE A 6 17.31 -8.99 1.75
CA PHE A 6 17.46 -7.73 1.04
C PHE A 6 18.37 -7.83 -0.19
N GLN A 7 19.49 -8.54 -0.07
CA GLN A 7 20.36 -8.80 -1.23
C GLN A 7 19.66 -9.64 -2.30
N ALA A 8 18.86 -10.63 -1.91
CA ALA A 8 18.07 -11.42 -2.84
C ALA A 8 17.01 -10.56 -3.54
N LEU A 9 16.31 -9.68 -2.82
CA LEU A 9 15.36 -8.72 -3.38
C LEU A 9 16.03 -7.81 -4.42
N ARG A 10 17.18 -7.23 -4.11
CA ARG A 10 17.93 -6.37 -5.06
C ARG A 10 18.33 -7.11 -6.33
N ARG A 11 18.76 -8.37 -6.20
CA ARG A 11 19.05 -9.22 -7.36
C ARG A 11 17.79 -9.47 -8.20
N GLY A 12 16.68 -9.85 -7.56
CA GLY A 12 15.41 -10.08 -8.24
C GLY A 12 14.89 -8.83 -8.98
N LEU A 13 14.96 -7.65 -8.36
CA LEU A 13 14.57 -6.39 -9.00
C LEU A 13 15.44 -6.09 -10.24
N ARG A 14 16.75 -6.38 -10.17
CA ARG A 14 17.65 -6.26 -11.33
C ARG A 14 17.25 -7.22 -12.45
N ASP A 15 17.00 -8.49 -12.14
CA ASP A 15 16.68 -9.52 -13.14
C ASP A 15 15.35 -9.23 -13.85
N VAL A 16 14.39 -8.65 -13.12
CA VAL A 16 13.11 -8.18 -13.68
C VAL A 16 13.29 -6.91 -14.53
N GLY A 17 14.39 -6.18 -14.38
CA GLY A 17 14.73 -5.00 -15.17
C GLY A 17 14.38 -3.66 -14.51
N LEU A 18 14.26 -3.64 -13.17
CA LEU A 18 13.90 -2.47 -12.35
C LEU A 18 15.10 -1.81 -11.65
N GLU A 19 16.33 -2.09 -12.10
CA GLU A 19 17.54 -1.62 -11.43
C GLU A 19 17.64 -0.10 -11.35
N ARG A 20 17.11 0.63 -12.36
CA ARG A 20 17.18 2.09 -12.42
C ARG A 20 16.21 2.75 -11.44
N GLU A 21 15.04 2.17 -11.28
CA GLU A 21 13.96 2.65 -10.41
C GLU A 21 14.16 2.23 -8.95
N THR A 22 15.05 1.27 -8.68
CA THR A 22 15.28 0.71 -7.33
C THR A 22 15.71 1.78 -6.31
N GLY A 23 16.48 2.80 -6.73
CA GLY A 23 16.87 3.90 -5.86
C GLY A 23 15.66 4.71 -5.37
N GLU A 24 14.85 5.18 -6.31
CA GLU A 24 13.61 5.94 -6.04
C GLU A 24 12.63 5.15 -5.16
N ILE A 25 12.50 3.84 -5.41
CA ILE A 25 11.65 2.96 -4.59
C ILE A 25 12.12 2.96 -3.13
N PHE A 26 13.42 2.83 -2.89
CA PHE A 26 13.96 2.82 -1.52
C PHE A 26 13.91 4.19 -0.86
N GLU A 27 14.07 5.28 -1.61
CA GLU A 27 13.89 6.65 -1.11
C GLU A 27 12.45 6.88 -0.64
N VAL A 28 11.46 6.46 -1.44
CA VAL A 28 10.04 6.54 -1.04
C VAL A 28 9.77 5.66 0.19
N LEU A 29 10.29 4.45 0.25
CA LEU A 29 10.13 3.57 1.42
C LEU A 29 10.77 4.16 2.69
N ALA A 30 11.97 4.74 2.57
CA ALA A 30 12.60 5.46 3.67
C ALA A 30 11.75 6.66 4.12
N GLY A 31 11.17 7.40 3.16
CA GLY A 31 10.24 8.50 3.44
C GLY A 31 8.99 8.03 4.19
N VAL A 32 8.41 6.89 3.81
CA VAL A 32 7.28 6.27 4.53
C VAL A 32 7.66 5.88 5.96
N LEU A 33 8.86 5.32 6.18
CA LEU A 33 9.32 4.98 7.53
C LEU A 33 9.50 6.22 8.40
N HIS A 34 10.18 7.27 7.89
CA HIS A 34 10.34 8.54 8.61
C HIS A 34 8.99 9.20 8.88
N LEU A 35 8.03 9.13 7.95
CA LEU A 35 6.68 9.68 8.14
C LEU A 35 5.94 9.00 9.30
N GLY A 36 6.18 7.71 9.53
CA GLY A 36 5.66 6.99 10.68
C GLY A 36 6.22 7.47 12.02
N ASP A 37 7.43 8.03 12.01
CA ASP A 37 8.13 8.50 13.20
C ASP A 37 7.84 9.97 13.55
N VAL A 38 7.28 10.76 12.62
CA VAL A 38 6.96 12.20 12.79
C VAL A 38 6.13 12.51 14.05
N VAL A 39 5.31 11.57 14.55
CA VAL A 39 4.45 11.77 15.74
C VAL A 39 4.92 10.93 16.94
N ARG A 40 6.21 10.53 17.00
CA ARG A 40 6.74 9.77 18.14
C ARG A 40 6.49 10.49 19.47
N SER A 41 5.61 9.90 20.26
CA SER A 41 5.18 10.36 21.57
C SER A 41 6.36 10.45 22.54
N ARG A 42 6.86 11.66 22.80
CA ARG A 42 7.76 11.92 23.94
C ARG A 42 7.27 12.99 24.93
N ALA A 43 6.22 13.75 24.62
CA ALA A 43 5.65 14.70 25.57
C ALA A 43 4.74 13.99 26.60
N ARG A 44 5.31 13.71 27.79
CA ARG A 44 4.61 13.30 29.01
C ARG A 44 3.83 14.46 29.66
N CYS A 45 3.09 15.26 28.90
CA CYS A 45 2.28 16.33 29.45
C CYS A 45 0.83 16.19 28.99
N ALA A 46 -0.01 15.75 29.92
CA ALA A 46 -1.44 15.44 29.75
C ALA A 46 -2.34 16.69 29.58
N SER A 47 -1.82 17.81 29.07
CA SER A 47 -2.54 19.09 29.04
C SER A 47 -2.50 19.83 27.69
N GLN A 48 -1.82 19.33 26.67
CA GLN A 48 -1.78 19.98 25.36
C GLN A 48 -2.49 19.13 24.30
N ASP A 49 -3.57 19.67 23.74
CA ASP A 49 -4.35 19.11 22.62
C ASP A 49 -3.59 19.20 21.26
N THR A 50 -2.37 19.75 21.30
CA THR A 50 -1.49 20.01 20.15
C THR A 50 -0.43 18.93 19.99
N VAL A 51 -0.21 18.48 18.76
CA VAL A 51 0.79 17.45 18.42
C VAL A 51 2.15 18.10 18.19
N GLU A 52 3.15 17.67 18.96
CA GLU A 52 4.55 17.93 18.65
C GLU A 52 5.00 17.02 17.50
N LEU A 53 5.68 17.61 16.53
CA LEU A 53 6.23 16.89 15.37
C LEU A 53 7.74 16.75 15.56
N GLU A 54 8.28 15.57 15.28
CA GLU A 54 9.73 15.34 15.29
C GLU A 54 10.36 16.01 14.06
N GLU A 55 11.09 17.10 14.27
CA GLU A 55 11.64 17.94 13.20
C GLU A 55 12.66 17.22 12.32
N ASP A 56 13.46 16.31 12.88
CA ASP A 56 14.44 15.52 12.12
C ASP A 56 13.75 14.56 11.14
N SER A 57 12.72 13.85 11.61
CA SER A 57 11.89 12.98 10.77
C SER A 57 11.13 13.79 9.73
N LEU A 58 10.62 14.97 10.09
CA LEU A 58 9.94 15.87 9.15
C LEU A 58 10.85 16.35 8.03
N ALA A 59 12.09 16.74 8.36
CA ALA A 59 13.11 17.15 7.38
C ALA A 59 13.51 15.97 6.48
N ALA A 60 13.67 14.77 7.04
CA ALA A 60 13.96 13.57 6.27
C ALA A 60 12.84 13.25 5.26
N VAL A 61 11.57 13.31 5.68
CA VAL A 61 10.42 13.11 4.79
C VAL A 61 10.40 14.16 3.68
N ALA A 62 10.57 15.44 4.02
CA ALA A 62 10.58 16.54 3.06
C ALA A 62 11.65 16.32 1.97
N ASN A 63 12.87 15.95 2.38
CA ASN A 63 13.97 15.70 1.45
C ASN A 63 13.74 14.45 0.58
N LEU A 64 13.30 13.33 1.19
CA LEU A 64 13.13 12.06 0.49
C LEU A 64 11.92 12.05 -0.47
N LEU A 65 10.85 12.76 -0.12
CA LEU A 65 9.64 12.84 -0.95
C LEU A 65 9.61 14.09 -1.84
N GLY A 66 10.61 14.97 -1.75
CA GLY A 66 10.70 16.20 -2.54
C GLY A 66 9.58 17.20 -2.23
N ILE A 67 9.18 17.31 -0.95
CA ILE A 67 8.08 18.18 -0.48
C ILE A 67 8.69 19.32 0.35
N ASP A 68 8.11 20.51 0.26
CA ASP A 68 8.50 21.62 1.14
C ASP A 68 8.20 21.27 2.61
N GLN A 69 9.22 21.44 3.47
CA GLN A 69 9.12 21.08 4.88
C GLN A 69 8.06 21.92 5.61
N ASP A 70 7.94 23.21 5.30
CA ASP A 70 6.98 24.10 5.94
C ASP A 70 5.56 23.78 5.50
N GLU A 71 5.36 23.48 4.22
CA GLU A 71 4.10 23.01 3.68
C GLU A 71 3.68 21.68 4.30
N LEU A 72 4.60 20.72 4.45
CA LEU A 72 4.33 19.45 5.12
C LEU A 72 3.95 19.69 6.59
N ARG A 73 4.69 20.54 7.30
CA ARG A 73 4.39 20.91 8.70
C ARG A 73 3.00 21.51 8.85
N ARG A 74 2.67 22.50 8.01
CA ARG A 74 1.36 23.15 8.00
C ARG A 74 0.26 22.15 7.64
N THR A 75 0.51 21.28 6.65
CA THR A 75 -0.45 20.27 6.20
C THR A 75 -0.75 19.24 7.28
N LEU A 76 0.23 18.86 8.10
CA LEU A 76 0.02 17.97 9.24
C LEU A 76 -0.69 18.68 10.39
N ARG A 77 -0.25 19.88 10.76
CA ARG A 77 -0.81 20.63 11.91
C ARG A 77 -2.18 21.25 11.66
N CYS A 78 -2.43 21.77 10.47
CA CYS A 78 -3.59 22.62 10.18
C CYS A 78 -4.45 22.06 9.05
N LYS A 79 -5.76 21.98 9.28
CA LYS A 79 -6.74 21.69 8.22
C LYS A 79 -7.32 22.99 7.68
N ARG A 80 -7.37 23.11 6.37
CA ARG A 80 -8.03 24.20 5.66
C ARG A 80 -9.53 23.90 5.56
N LEU A 81 -10.35 24.84 6.03
CA LEU A 81 -11.81 24.75 6.05
C LEU A 81 -12.36 25.83 5.12
N ALA A 82 -12.95 25.39 4.01
CA ALA A 82 -13.73 26.24 3.13
C ALA A 82 -15.20 26.15 3.55
N VAL A 83 -15.76 27.25 4.04
CA VAL A 83 -17.18 27.37 4.40
C VAL A 83 -17.81 28.37 3.45
N GLN A 84 -18.92 28.02 2.81
CA GLN A 84 -19.60 28.92 1.86
C GLN A 84 -19.90 30.28 2.53
N GLY A 85 -19.53 31.37 1.85
CA GLY A 85 -19.71 32.73 2.34
C GLY A 85 -18.70 33.18 3.42
N ARG A 86 -17.67 32.39 3.73
CA ARG A 86 -16.58 32.76 4.63
C ARG A 86 -15.22 32.64 3.94
N PRO A 87 -14.22 33.45 4.35
CA PRO A 87 -12.85 33.24 3.91
C PRO A 87 -12.34 31.87 4.34
N LEU A 88 -11.34 31.35 3.63
CA LEU A 88 -10.66 30.10 3.98
C LEU A 88 -10.08 30.21 5.40
N CYS A 89 -10.50 29.32 6.30
CA CYS A 89 -10.00 29.29 7.67
C CYS A 89 -9.04 28.12 7.85
N GLU A 90 -7.91 28.33 8.53
CA GLU A 90 -7.07 27.24 9.01
C GLU A 90 -7.38 26.95 10.48
N LYS A 91 -7.56 25.67 10.80
CA LYS A 91 -7.79 25.19 12.17
C LYS A 91 -6.78 24.11 12.50
N GLU A 92 -6.22 24.17 13.70
CA GLU A 92 -5.33 23.12 14.21
C GLU A 92 -6.06 21.77 14.31
N ARG A 93 -5.34 20.70 13.96
CA ARG A 93 -5.80 19.32 14.11
C ARG A 93 -5.56 18.85 15.52
N THR A 94 -6.52 18.10 16.04
CA THR A 94 -6.33 17.35 17.29
C THR A 94 -5.40 16.16 17.04
N ARG A 95 -4.80 15.63 18.11
CA ARG A 95 -3.92 14.47 18.00
C ARG A 95 -4.50 13.28 17.21
N PRO A 96 -5.74 12.82 17.48
CA PRO A 96 -6.33 11.73 16.70
C PRO A 96 -6.49 12.06 15.20
N GLN A 97 -6.71 13.34 14.86
CA GLN A 97 -6.82 13.76 13.46
C GLN A 97 -5.46 13.70 12.75
N VAL A 98 -4.37 14.05 13.44
CA VAL A 98 -3.01 13.93 12.89
C VAL A 98 -2.62 12.47 12.72
N GLU A 99 -2.87 11.62 13.73
CA GLU A 99 -2.58 10.17 13.65
C GLU A 99 -3.37 9.49 12.52
N CYS A 100 -4.65 9.85 12.35
CA CYS A 100 -5.48 9.35 11.26
C CYS A 100 -4.98 9.82 9.88
N LEU A 101 -4.57 11.09 9.78
CA LEU A 101 -3.98 11.64 8.55
C LEU A 101 -2.69 10.91 8.19
N LEU A 102 -1.78 10.73 9.14
CA LEU A 102 -0.52 10.03 8.93
C LEU A 102 -0.75 8.59 8.48
N ARG A 103 -1.63 7.85 9.17
CA ARG A 103 -1.98 6.49 8.76
C ARG A 103 -2.51 6.48 7.32
N SER A 104 -3.38 7.42 6.98
CA SER A 104 -3.93 7.54 5.62
C SER A 104 -2.83 7.82 4.59
N LEU A 105 -1.89 8.72 4.90
CA LEU A 105 -0.76 9.04 4.03
C LEU A 105 0.18 7.84 3.86
N LEU A 106 0.54 7.15 4.94
CA LEU A 106 1.39 5.96 4.91
C LEU A 106 0.79 4.87 4.01
N VAL A 107 -0.49 4.53 4.24
CA VAL A 107 -1.20 3.54 3.43
C VAL A 107 -1.28 4.00 1.97
N THR A 108 -1.63 5.26 1.72
CA THR A 108 -1.78 5.79 0.35
C THR A 108 -0.46 5.76 -0.41
N ILE A 109 0.63 6.27 0.17
CA ILE A 109 1.94 6.32 -0.49
C ILE A 109 2.44 4.91 -0.77
N TYR A 110 2.36 4.01 0.21
CA TYR A 110 2.78 2.63 0.03
C TYR A 110 1.95 1.89 -1.04
N SER A 111 0.62 2.06 -1.01
CA SER A 111 -0.27 1.47 -2.03
C SER A 111 0.06 1.98 -3.44
N ARG A 112 0.28 3.29 -3.61
CA ARG A 112 0.67 3.89 -4.90
C ARG A 112 2.04 3.39 -5.38
N LEU A 113 3.00 3.24 -4.47
CA LEU A 113 4.31 2.68 -4.80
C LEU A 113 4.18 1.23 -5.29
N PHE A 114 3.38 0.43 -4.58
CA PHE A 114 3.13 -0.96 -4.96
C PHE A 114 2.41 -1.08 -6.32
N GLU A 115 1.36 -0.28 -6.55
CA GLU A 115 0.67 -0.19 -7.85
C GLU A 115 1.65 0.18 -8.99
N ARG A 116 2.53 1.15 -8.74
CA ARG A 116 3.56 1.57 -9.72
C ARG A 116 4.56 0.46 -10.00
N LEU A 117 4.99 -0.27 -8.97
CA LEU A 117 5.91 -1.40 -9.10
C LEU A 117 5.27 -2.51 -9.96
N VAL A 118 4.04 -2.91 -9.65
CA VAL A 118 3.30 -3.93 -10.44
C VAL A 118 3.12 -3.48 -11.89
N SER A 119 2.71 -2.23 -12.10
CA SER A 119 2.55 -1.67 -13.45
C SER A 119 3.87 -1.73 -14.23
N ARG A 120 4.99 -1.36 -13.59
CA ARG A 120 6.31 -1.38 -14.22
C ARG A 120 6.78 -2.80 -14.53
N MET A 121 6.53 -3.76 -13.63
CA MET A 121 6.80 -5.18 -13.90
C MET A 121 6.02 -5.67 -15.12
N ASN A 122 4.73 -5.32 -15.21
CA ASN A 122 3.89 -5.69 -16.35
C ASN A 122 4.40 -5.10 -17.67
N GLU A 123 4.83 -3.84 -17.68
CA GLU A 123 5.44 -3.21 -18.86
C GLU A 123 6.70 -3.96 -19.32
N VAL A 124 7.59 -4.30 -18.38
CA VAL A 124 8.83 -5.02 -18.73
C VAL A 124 8.53 -6.42 -19.23
N LEU A 125 7.61 -7.16 -18.60
CA LEU A 125 7.20 -8.49 -19.04
C LEU A 125 6.53 -8.46 -20.42
N ALA A 126 5.62 -7.52 -20.65
CA ALA A 126 4.97 -7.33 -21.95
C ALA A 126 5.98 -7.00 -23.06
N SER A 127 6.98 -6.18 -22.77
CA SER A 127 8.04 -5.85 -23.73
C SER A 127 8.86 -7.08 -24.15
N LYS A 128 9.07 -8.04 -23.23
CA LYS A 128 9.80 -9.29 -23.50
C LYS A 128 8.95 -10.31 -24.27
N ALA A 129 7.63 -10.32 -24.09
CA ALA A 129 6.72 -11.28 -24.73
C ALA A 129 6.47 -11.04 -26.23
N GLY A 130 6.74 -9.83 -26.73
CA GLY A 130 6.56 -9.47 -28.14
C GLY A 130 5.09 -9.43 -28.60
N ARG A 131 4.85 -9.14 -29.89
CA ARG A 131 3.48 -8.96 -30.47
C ARG A 131 2.69 -10.27 -30.66
N ALA A 132 3.21 -11.42 -30.21
CA ALA A 132 2.62 -12.73 -30.45
C ALA A 132 1.42 -13.07 -29.54
N LEU A 133 1.11 -12.22 -28.55
CA LEU A 133 0.10 -12.52 -27.52
C LEU A 133 -1.35 -12.51 -28.03
N GLY A 134 -1.66 -11.78 -29.12
CA GLY A 134 -3.04 -11.56 -29.57
C GLY A 134 -3.78 -12.80 -30.13
N SER A 135 -3.09 -13.94 -30.30
CA SER A 135 -3.67 -15.18 -30.85
C SER A 135 -3.28 -16.44 -30.07
N ALA A 136 -2.58 -16.31 -28.95
CA ALA A 136 -2.14 -17.44 -28.15
C ALA A 136 -3.19 -17.79 -27.08
N ALA A 137 -3.29 -19.08 -26.73
CA ALA A 137 -4.04 -19.49 -25.55
C ALA A 137 -3.35 -18.96 -24.29
N GLU A 138 -4.13 -18.43 -23.35
CA GLU A 138 -3.63 -17.88 -22.09
C GLU A 138 -3.87 -18.88 -20.95
N ILE A 139 -2.88 -19.02 -20.06
CA ILE A 139 -2.98 -19.81 -18.83
C ILE A 139 -2.86 -18.85 -17.64
N GLY A 140 -3.94 -18.72 -16.88
CA GLY A 140 -3.95 -17.94 -15.65
C GLY A 140 -3.48 -18.77 -14.46
N LEU A 141 -2.58 -18.23 -13.66
CA LEU A 141 -2.21 -18.77 -12.35
C LEU A 141 -2.80 -17.87 -11.27
N LEU A 142 -3.48 -18.47 -10.29
CA LEU A 142 -4.08 -17.78 -9.16
C LEU A 142 -3.37 -18.19 -7.88
N ASP A 143 -2.67 -17.25 -7.27
CA ASP A 143 -2.04 -17.40 -5.95
C ASP A 143 -2.68 -16.41 -4.98
N ILE A 144 -3.45 -16.92 -4.01
CA ILE A 144 -4.18 -16.11 -3.03
C ILE A 144 -3.97 -16.67 -1.62
N TYR A 145 -4.12 -15.81 -0.63
CA TYR A 145 -4.07 -16.20 0.78
C TYR A 145 -5.19 -17.19 1.13
N GLY A 146 -4.85 -18.21 1.93
CA GLY A 146 -5.81 -19.17 2.46
C GLY A 146 -6.67 -18.60 3.60
N PHE A 147 -7.58 -19.43 4.12
CA PHE A 147 -8.47 -19.05 5.21
C PHE A 147 -7.69 -18.72 6.50
N GLU A 148 -8.00 -17.60 7.14
CA GLU A 148 -7.36 -17.14 8.37
C GLU A 148 -8.31 -17.20 9.56
N SER A 149 -7.82 -17.68 10.71
CA SER A 149 -8.53 -17.62 11.99
C SER A 149 -7.54 -17.19 13.08
N LEU A 150 -7.59 -15.91 13.43
CA LEU A 150 -6.75 -15.32 14.47
C LEU A 150 -7.58 -15.06 15.74
N ALA A 151 -6.90 -14.87 16.87
CA ALA A 151 -7.55 -14.53 18.14
C ALA A 151 -8.37 -13.22 18.06
N ARG A 152 -7.96 -12.29 17.19
CA ARG A 152 -8.74 -11.09 16.84
C ARG A 152 -8.70 -10.90 15.33
N ASN A 153 -9.84 -11.09 14.69
CA ASN A 153 -10.00 -10.87 13.25
C ASN A 153 -10.39 -9.42 12.98
N SER A 154 -9.68 -8.77 12.05
CA SER A 154 -10.01 -7.44 11.56
C SER A 154 -10.87 -7.52 10.29
N LEU A 155 -11.20 -6.37 9.71
CA LEU A 155 -11.86 -6.31 8.41
C LEU A 155 -11.04 -7.05 7.33
N ASP A 156 -9.71 -7.01 7.41
CA ASP A 156 -8.83 -7.66 6.43
C ASP A 156 -9.02 -9.19 6.44
N GLN A 157 -9.09 -9.80 7.62
CA GLN A 157 -9.38 -11.24 7.76
C GLN A 157 -10.76 -11.62 7.23
N LEU A 158 -11.77 -10.76 7.48
CA LEU A 158 -13.12 -10.98 6.94
C LEU A 158 -13.09 -10.97 5.41
N LEU A 159 -12.39 -10.01 4.80
CA LEU A 159 -12.27 -9.92 3.35
C LEU A 159 -11.50 -11.12 2.76
N ILE A 160 -10.41 -11.55 3.40
CA ILE A 160 -9.65 -12.75 3.00
C ILE A 160 -10.54 -14.01 3.04
N ASN A 161 -11.28 -14.21 4.14
CA ASN A 161 -12.13 -15.39 4.30
C ASN A 161 -13.32 -15.37 3.34
N LEU A 162 -13.91 -14.19 3.09
CA LEU A 162 -14.98 -14.03 2.11
C LEU A 162 -14.50 -14.37 0.70
N THR A 163 -13.30 -13.93 0.30
CA THR A 163 -12.71 -14.29 -0.99
C THR A 163 -12.53 -15.81 -1.11
N ASN A 164 -12.05 -16.47 -0.05
CA ASN A 164 -11.92 -17.92 -0.01
C ASN A 164 -13.26 -18.65 -0.12
N GLU A 165 -14.29 -18.19 0.59
CA GLU A 165 -15.63 -18.76 0.51
C GLU A 165 -16.20 -18.66 -0.90
N ARG A 166 -16.03 -17.51 -1.57
CA ARG A 166 -16.45 -17.32 -2.96
C ARG A 166 -15.68 -18.22 -3.93
N LEU A 167 -14.39 -18.40 -3.72
CA LEU A 167 -13.58 -19.29 -4.55
C LEU A 167 -13.99 -20.75 -4.36
N GLN A 168 -14.25 -21.18 -3.13
CA GLN A 168 -14.73 -22.51 -2.83
C GLN A 168 -16.12 -22.76 -3.44
N GLN A 169 -17.03 -21.78 -3.34
CA GLN A 169 -18.34 -21.83 -3.98
C GLN A 169 -18.20 -22.03 -5.50
N PHE A 170 -17.33 -21.25 -6.15
CA PHE A 170 -17.06 -21.39 -7.59
C PHE A 170 -16.56 -22.80 -7.95
N PHE A 171 -15.60 -23.36 -7.20
CA PHE A 171 -15.11 -24.71 -7.46
C PHE A 171 -16.18 -25.79 -7.30
N LEU A 172 -17.02 -25.68 -6.27
CA LEU A 172 -18.12 -26.61 -6.04
C LEU A 172 -19.14 -26.57 -7.20
N GLU A 173 -19.50 -25.37 -7.64
CA GLU A 173 -20.40 -25.19 -8.79
C GLU A 173 -19.82 -25.80 -10.07
N GLN A 174 -18.54 -25.57 -10.36
CA GLN A 174 -17.89 -26.14 -11.55
C GLN A 174 -17.80 -27.67 -11.48
N ALA A 175 -17.47 -28.23 -10.32
CA ALA A 175 -17.41 -29.68 -10.11
C ALA A 175 -18.77 -30.33 -10.34
N LEU A 176 -19.84 -29.74 -9.78
CA LEU A 176 -21.21 -30.25 -9.96
C LEU A 176 -21.65 -30.20 -11.43
N VAL A 177 -21.36 -29.09 -12.14
CA VAL A 177 -21.68 -28.96 -13.57
C VAL A 177 -20.92 -30.01 -14.40
N ALA A 178 -19.66 -30.28 -14.07
CA ALA A 178 -18.87 -31.30 -14.75
C ALA A 178 -19.45 -32.71 -14.54
N GLU A 179 -19.85 -33.03 -13.31
CA GLU A 179 -20.48 -34.32 -12.98
C GLU A 179 -21.82 -34.51 -13.72
N GLN A 180 -22.67 -33.48 -13.73
CA GLN A 180 -23.94 -33.50 -14.47
C GLN A 180 -23.74 -33.71 -15.98
N ARG A 181 -22.73 -33.06 -16.58
CA ARG A 181 -22.40 -33.26 -18.00
C ARG A 181 -21.95 -34.69 -18.29
N ALA A 182 -21.15 -35.28 -17.39
CA ALA A 182 -20.70 -36.66 -17.55
C ALA A 182 -21.88 -37.65 -17.49
N HIS A 183 -22.86 -37.43 -16.60
CA HIS A 183 -24.03 -38.30 -16.47
C HIS A 183 -25.06 -38.14 -17.61
N LEU A 184 -25.07 -37.01 -18.32
CA LEU A 184 -25.95 -36.78 -19.48
C LEU A 184 -25.34 -37.25 -20.81
N GLN A 185 -24.03 -37.52 -20.85
CA GLN A 185 -23.30 -37.98 -22.04
C GLN A 185 -23.04 -39.50 -22.04
N GLY A 186 -23.34 -40.19 -20.94
CA GLY A 186 -23.29 -41.66 -20.82
C GLY A 186 -24.68 -42.28 -20.82
#